data_AF-A0A6N8R7J7-F1
#
_entry.id   AF-A0A6N8R7J7-F1
#
_cell.length_a   1.000
_cell.length_b   1.000
_cell.length_c   1.000
_cell.angle_alpha   90.00
_cell.angle_beta   90.00
_cell.angle_gamma   90.00
#
_symmetry.space_group_name_H-M   'P 1'
#
loop_
_entity.id
_entity.type
_entity.pdbx_description
1 polymer ?
#
loop_
_entity_poly.entity_id
_entity_poly.type
_entity_poly.pdbx_seq_one_letter_code
_entity_poly.pdbx_strand_id
1 'polypeptide(L)' 'MNYELLTTENAPVKMWTKGVPVEADARQQLINTAKMPFIFKHIAVMPDVHLGKGSTIGSVIPTKG' A
#
# COMPACT_ATOMS: atom_id res chain seq x y z
N MET A 1 2.38 8.17 16.19
CA MET A 1 2.62 6.94 15.40
C MET A 1 3.36 7.35 14.13
N ASN A 2 4.37 6.58 13.68
CA ASN A 2 5.30 6.96 12.60
C ASN A 2 4.81 6.66 11.16
N TYR A 3 3.54 6.30 10.98
CA TYR A 3 2.95 6.01 9.68
C TYR A 3 1.49 6.50 9.63
N GLU A 4 1.03 6.81 8.42
CA GLU A 4 -0.38 7.08 8.12
C GLU A 4 -1.10 5.77 7.80
N LEU A 5 -2.37 5.65 8.18
CA LEU A 5 -3.18 4.47 7.91
C LEU A 5 -4.20 4.78 6.81
N LEU A 6 -4.15 4.02 5.73
CA LEU A 6 -5.19 4.00 4.71
C LEU A 6 -6.01 2.73 4.89
N THR A 7 -7.20 2.89 5.45
CA THR A 7 -8.13 1.77 5.68
C THR A 7 -8.78 1.33 4.37
N THR A 8 -8.83 0.02 4.15
CA THR A 8 -9.53 -0.60 3.03
C THR A 8 -10.41 -1.75 3.53
N GLU A 9 -11.19 -2.36 2.63
CA GLU A 9 -12.17 -3.41 2.98
C GLU A 9 -11.54 -4.70 3.51
N ASN A 10 -10.36 -5.10 3.04
CA ASN A 10 -9.74 -6.39 3.41
C ASN A 10 -8.49 -6.25 4.28
N ALA A 11 -7.53 -5.40 3.89
CA ALA A 11 -6.33 -5.15 4.68
C ALA A 11 -5.99 -3.66 4.69
N PRO A 12 -5.62 -3.06 5.83
CA PRO A 12 -5.14 -1.69 5.85
C PRO A 12 -3.79 -1.55 5.13
N VAL A 13 -3.52 -0.36 4.61
CA VAL A 13 -2.23 0.04 4.07
C VAL A 13 -1.56 0.97 5.08
N LYS A 14 -0.35 0.62 5.52
CA LYS A 14 0.49 1.45 6.39
C LYS A 14 1.48 2.24 5.55
N MET A 15 1.43 3.55 5.62
CA MET A 15 2.19 4.46 4.76
C MET A 15 3.23 5.24 5.56
N TRP A 16 4.51 4.98 5.30
CA TRP A 16 5.64 5.75 5.82
C TRP A 16 6.01 6.88 4.86
N THR A 17 5.00 7.63 4.40
CA THR A 17 5.17 8.67 3.36
C THR A 17 4.94 10.08 3.92
N LYS A 18 5.06 10.27 5.23
CA LYS A 18 4.82 11.59 5.86
C LYS A 18 5.78 12.63 5.27
N GLY A 19 5.23 13.68 4.65
CA GLY A 19 6.00 14.73 3.99
C GLY A 19 6.47 14.40 2.57
N VAL A 20 6.09 13.22 2.04
CA VAL A 20 6.38 12.81 0.67
C VAL A 20 5.05 12.53 -0.04
N PRO A 21 4.70 13.29 -1.09
CA PRO A 21 3.44 13.07 -1.80
C PRO A 21 3.45 11.73 -2.53
N VAL A 22 2.32 11.02 -2.49
CA VAL A 22 2.09 9.79 -3.24
C VAL A 22 1.15 10.09 -4.39
N GLU A 23 1.55 9.74 -5.61
CA GLU A 23 0.76 9.93 -6.82
C GLU A 23 -0.61 9.23 -6.72
N ALA A 24 -1.63 9.83 -7.33
CA ALA A 24 -3.00 9.32 -7.28
C ALA A 24 -3.11 7.88 -7.82
N ASP A 25 -2.40 7.58 -8.91
CA ASP A 25 -2.43 6.26 -9.54
C ASP A 25 -1.75 5.19 -8.67
N ALA A 26 -0.62 5.52 -8.04
CA ALA A 26 0.05 4.65 -7.07
C ALA A 26 -0.86 4.39 -5.85
N ARG A 27 -1.52 5.43 -5.34
CA ARG A 27 -2.49 5.30 -4.24
C ARG A 27 -3.67 4.41 -4.63
N GLN A 28 -4.21 4.55 -5.84
CA GLN A 28 -5.30 3.71 -6.31
C GLN A 28 -4.86 2.25 -6.47
N GLN A 29 -3.66 2.01 -6.98
CA GLN A 29 -3.09 0.67 -7.08
C GLN A 29 -2.92 0.03 -5.69
N LEU A 30 -2.44 0.77 -4.69
CA LEU A 30 -2.36 0.29 -3.31
C LEU A 30 -3.72 -0.12 -2.75
N ILE A 31 -4.76 0.69 -3.00
CA ILE A 31 -6.15 0.40 -2.58
C ILE A 31 -6.63 -0.89 -3.24
N ASN A 32 -6.43 -1.03 -4.55
CA ASN A 32 -6.85 -2.22 -5.30
C ASN A 32 -6.14 -3.48 -4.79
N THR A 33 -4.82 -3.41 -4.57
CA THR A 33 -4.04 -4.52 -4.03
C THR A 33 -4.48 -4.91 -2.62
N ALA A 34 -4.75 -3.92 -1.76
CA ALA A 34 -5.18 -4.14 -0.38
C ALA A 34 -6.53 -4.88 -0.26
N LYS A 35 -7.39 -4.75 -1.29
CA LYS A 35 -8.67 -5.45 -1.42
C LYS A 35 -8.52 -6.94 -1.77
N MET A 36 -7.34 -7.40 -2.20
CA MET A 36 -7.17 -8.80 -2.62
C MET A 36 -7.33 -9.77 -1.45
N PRO A 37 -8.10 -10.87 -1.60
CA PRO A 37 -8.52 -11.73 -0.48
C PRO A 37 -7.36 -12.48 0.21
N PHE A 38 -6.24 -12.61 -0.50
CA PHE A 38 -5.04 -13.28 -0.04
C PHE A 38 -4.05 -12.35 0.66
N ILE A 39 -4.32 -11.05 0.83
CA ILE A 39 -3.41 -10.19 1.63
C ILE A 39 -3.39 -10.62 3.08
N PHE A 40 -2.20 -10.70 3.67
CA PHE A 40 -1.99 -11.05 5.06
C PHE A 40 -1.75 -9.81 5.93
N LYS A 41 -2.71 -9.48 6.79
CA LYS A 41 -2.68 -8.39 7.80
C LYS A 41 -2.62 -6.96 7.28
N HIS A 42 -1.64 -6.57 6.46
CA HIS A 42 -1.49 -5.20 5.94
C HIS A 42 -0.48 -5.13 4.80
N ILE A 43 -0.58 -4.07 3.97
CA ILE A 43 0.48 -3.65 3.05
C ILE A 43 1.33 -2.58 3.72
N ALA A 44 2.64 -2.59 3.51
CA ALA A 44 3.54 -1.52 3.96
C ALA A 44 4.08 -0.73 2.76
N VAL A 45 4.10 0.60 2.88
CA VAL A 45 4.46 1.52 1.79
C VAL A 45 5.56 2.46 2.24
N MET A 46 6.60 2.58 1.42
CA MET A 46 7.80 3.39 1.66
C MET A 46 7.71 4.76 0.95
N PRO A 47 8.52 5.76 1.34
CA PRO A 47 8.51 7.10 0.71
C PRO A 47 8.79 7.12 -0.80
N ASP A 48 9.50 6.12 -1.32
CA ASP A 48 9.86 5.97 -2.74
C ASP A 48 8.77 5.30 -3.58
N VAL A 49 7.57 5.12 -3.02
CA VAL A 49 6.45 4.46 -3.70
C VAL A 49 6.06 5.21 -4.97
N HIS A 50 5.86 4.45 -6.05
CA HIS A 50 5.34 4.96 -7.31
C HIS A 50 4.58 3.86 -8.06
N LEU A 51 3.86 4.28 -9.10
CA LEU A 51 3.10 3.38 -9.95
C LEU A 51 4.04 2.33 -10.58
N GLY A 52 3.62 1.07 -10.54
CA GLY A 52 4.34 -0.01 -11.21
C GLY A 52 3.41 -0.89 -12.02
N LYS A 53 4.00 -1.81 -12.79
CA LYS A 53 3.24 -2.77 -13.60
C LYS A 53 2.76 -3.92 -12.73
N GLY A 54 1.44 -4.02 -12.53
CA GLY A 54 0.81 -5.02 -11.66
C GLY A 54 0.75 -4.61 -10.20
N SER A 55 1.91 -4.26 -9.61
CA SER A 55 2.02 -3.73 -8.25
C SER A 55 2.78 -2.41 -8.23
N THR A 56 2.59 -1.61 -7.18
CA THR A 56 3.46 -0.47 -6.87
C THR A 56 4.89 -0.94 -6.61
N ILE A 57 5.84 -0.08 -6.97
CA ILE A 57 7.23 -0.17 -6.50
C ILE A 57 7.31 0.51 -5.12
N GLY A 58 8.22 0.07 -4.24
CA GLY A 58 8.34 0.65 -2.89
C GLY A 58 7.27 0.15 -1.90
N SER A 59 6.68 -1.03 -2.13
CA SER A 59 5.68 -1.64 -1.24
C SER A 59 6.02 -3.09 -0.86
N VAL A 60 5.69 -3.48 0.38
CA VAL A 60 5.73 -4.87 0.85
C VAL A 60 4.31 -5.42 0.91
N ILE A 61 4.06 -6.51 0.18
CA ILE A 61 2.74 -7.14 0.01
C ILE A 61 2.81 -8.58 0.53
N PRO A 62 2.53 -8.80 1.82
CA PRO A 62 2.47 -10.15 2.40
C PRO A 62 1.19 -10.87 1.99
N THR A 63 1.30 -12.17 1.66
CA THR A 63 0.17 -13.00 1.22
C THR A 63 -0.07 -14.20 2.13
N LYS A 64 -1.32 -14.66 2.19
CA LYS A 64 -1.71 -15.96 2.76
C LYS A 64 -1.20 -17.04 1.81
N GLY A 65 -0.50 -18.04 2.36
CA GLY A 65 -0.07 -19.25 1.65
C GLY A 65 -1.09 -20.36 1.75
#